data_AF-A0A117NK15-F1
#
_entry.id   AF-A0A117NK15-F1
#
_cell.length_a   1.000
_cell.length_b   1.000
_cell.length_c   1.000
_cell.angle_alpha   90.00
_cell.angle_beta   90.00
_cell.angle_gamma   90.00
#
_symmetry.space_group_name_H-M   'P 1'
#
loop_
_entity.id
_entity.type
_entity.pdbx_description
1 polymer ?
#
loop_
_entity_poly.entity_id
_entity_poly.type
_entity_poly.pdbx_seq_one_letter_code
_entity_poly.pdbx_strand_id
1 'polypeptide(L)'
;MHSLTGTLGGLWRSRGRAPNYLWGIGPCAFGTGKGKPYTADVRYAQDAQLSWIFNGMDPTEPIGENGFGGGASGDEIDRLDYALGTPSNAVLLARSQQHDDSFGLFNEDSMFPMVNTLGSNCDMVRSDLVYYDTAGGGAVFAVGSINWYCSLAWDDYNNNVATMTGNVLREFVRRGKGGGIQ
;
A
#
# COMPACT_ATOMS: atom_id res chain seq x y z
N MET A 1 3.88 29.61 -7.91
CA MET A 1 2.49 30.07 -7.73
C MET A 1 1.72 29.77 -8.99
N HIS A 2 0.56 29.12 -8.86
CA HIS A 2 -0.31 28.81 -10.00
C HIS A 2 -1.11 30.05 -10.43
N SER A 3 -1.20 30.30 -11.74
CA SER A 3 -1.87 31.49 -12.30
C SER A 3 -3.38 31.51 -12.08
N LEU A 4 -4.03 30.34 -12.03
CA LEU A 4 -5.49 30.22 -11.90
C LEU A 4 -6.01 30.55 -10.50
N THR A 5 -5.21 30.28 -9.46
CA THR A 5 -5.66 30.30 -8.06
C THR A 5 -4.82 31.22 -7.18
N GLY A 6 -3.65 31.65 -7.64
CA GLY A 6 -2.69 32.38 -6.82
C GLY A 6 -2.14 31.55 -5.65
N THR A 7 -2.28 30.23 -5.66
CA THR A 7 -1.76 29.35 -4.60
C THR A 7 -0.35 28.86 -4.92
N LEU A 8 0.44 28.52 -3.90
CA LEU A 8 1.84 28.09 -4.08
C LEU A 8 1.95 26.84 -4.97
N GLY A 9 1.06 25.87 -4.78
CA GLY A 9 1.11 24.58 -5.46
C GLY A 9 2.14 23.62 -4.87
N GLY A 10 2.62 22.72 -5.73
CA GLY A 10 3.67 21.76 -5.41
C GLY A 10 3.16 20.50 -4.73
N LEU A 11 4.07 19.79 -4.06
CA LEU A 11 3.77 18.52 -3.42
C LEU A 11 2.81 18.70 -2.26
N TRP A 12 1.85 17.79 -2.15
CA TRP A 12 0.87 17.79 -1.07
C TRP A 12 1.55 17.69 0.32
N ARG A 13 2.59 16.86 0.45
CA ARG A 13 3.40 16.73 1.68
C ARG A 13 4.02 18.05 2.13
N SER A 14 4.56 18.84 1.20
CA SER A 14 5.16 20.16 1.49
C SER A 14 4.12 21.23 1.88
N ARG A 15 2.83 20.88 1.82
CA ARG A 15 1.71 21.72 2.25
C ARG A 15 1.01 21.19 3.51
N GLY A 16 1.63 20.24 4.23
CA GLY A 16 1.03 19.62 5.41
C GLY A 16 -0.18 18.74 5.10
N ARG A 17 -0.23 18.20 3.87
CA ARG A 17 -1.36 17.40 3.35
C ARG A 17 -0.87 16.09 2.73
N ALA A 18 0.13 15.45 3.33
CA ALA A 18 0.68 14.21 2.80
C ALA A 18 -0.41 13.16 2.53
N PRO A 19 -0.27 12.28 1.52
CA PRO A 19 -1.27 11.25 1.23
C PRO A 19 -1.57 10.34 2.43
N ASN A 20 -0.60 10.14 3.33
CA ASN A 20 -0.73 9.36 4.56
C ASN A 20 -1.93 9.77 5.42
N TYR A 21 -2.28 11.06 5.48
CA TYR A 21 -3.44 11.56 6.23
C TYR A 21 -4.78 11.00 5.73
N LEU A 22 -4.87 10.69 4.43
CA LEU A 22 -6.12 10.29 3.78
C LEU A 22 -6.14 8.80 3.46
N TRP A 23 -5.01 8.25 3.04
CA TRP A 23 -4.91 6.89 2.52
C TRP A 23 -4.11 5.94 3.42
N GLY A 24 -3.55 6.43 4.53
CA GLY A 24 -2.72 5.65 5.46
C GLY A 24 -1.31 5.36 4.96
N ILE A 25 -1.04 5.58 3.67
CA ILE A 25 0.28 5.43 3.05
C ILE A 25 0.56 6.62 2.13
N GLY A 26 1.82 6.80 1.75
CA GLY A 26 2.24 7.82 0.81
C GLY A 26 3.52 7.45 0.06
N PRO A 27 3.81 8.15 -1.05
CA PRO A 27 4.89 7.82 -1.97
C PRO A 27 6.23 7.82 -1.28
N CYS A 28 7.03 6.79 -1.57
CA CYS A 28 8.35 6.61 -0.99
C CYS A 28 9.43 6.36 -2.04
N ALA A 29 9.12 5.62 -3.10
CA ALA A 29 10.10 5.21 -4.08
C ALA A 29 9.46 4.87 -5.44
N PHE A 30 10.30 4.78 -6.45
CA PHE A 30 9.97 4.33 -7.80
C PHE A 30 11.08 3.41 -8.33
N GLY A 31 10.72 2.49 -9.23
CA GLY A 31 11.70 1.71 -9.97
C GLY A 31 11.14 1.06 -11.22
N THR A 32 12.04 0.74 -12.15
CA THR A 32 11.68 0.16 -13.46
C THR A 32 11.90 -1.35 -13.54
N GLY A 33 12.34 -1.98 -12.45
CA GLY A 33 12.58 -3.41 -12.38
C GLY A 33 11.32 -4.24 -12.22
N LYS A 34 11.51 -5.55 -12.09
CA LYS A 34 10.41 -6.47 -11.77
C LYS A 34 9.88 -6.16 -10.38
N GLY A 35 8.56 -6.13 -10.25
CA GLY A 35 7.91 -6.01 -8.95
C GLY A 35 8.20 -7.20 -8.03
N LYS A 36 7.93 -7.02 -6.74
CA LYS A 36 8.11 -8.01 -5.67
C LYS A 36 6.75 -8.39 -5.06
N PRO A 37 6.60 -9.60 -4.49
CA PRO A 37 5.44 -9.93 -3.68
C PRO A 37 5.44 -9.19 -2.35
N TYR A 38 4.32 -9.30 -1.63
CA TYR A 38 4.21 -8.92 -0.22
C TYR A 38 4.29 -10.14 0.70
N THR A 39 4.84 -9.95 1.88
CA THR A 39 4.76 -10.88 3.01
C THR A 39 3.70 -10.38 3.98
N ALA A 40 2.69 -11.21 4.24
CA ALA A 40 1.62 -10.89 5.18
C ALA A 40 2.09 -10.92 6.64
N ASP A 41 1.51 -10.05 7.46
CA ASP A 41 1.55 -10.21 8.92
C ASP A 41 0.45 -11.20 9.31
N VAL A 42 0.87 -12.46 9.50
CA VAL A 42 0.00 -13.62 9.77
C VAL A 42 -0.94 -13.42 10.96
N ARG A 43 -0.63 -12.50 11.88
CA ARG A 43 -1.49 -12.19 13.02
C ARG A 43 -2.86 -11.68 12.57
N TYR A 44 -2.92 -10.87 11.52
CA TYR A 44 -4.18 -10.31 11.02
C TYR A 44 -5.00 -11.29 10.19
N ALA A 45 -4.36 -12.32 9.64
CA ALA A 45 -5.08 -13.44 9.02
C ALA A 45 -5.80 -14.33 10.05
N GLN A 46 -5.38 -14.28 11.31
CA GLN A 46 -5.97 -15.02 12.44
C GLN A 46 -6.85 -14.13 13.34
N ASP A 47 -6.84 -12.82 13.11
CA ASP A 47 -7.58 -11.85 13.89
C ASP A 47 -9.08 -11.92 13.57
N ALA A 48 -9.94 -11.93 14.60
CA ALA A 48 -11.39 -12.07 14.41
C ALA A 48 -12.02 -10.89 13.65
N GLN A 49 -11.41 -9.70 13.69
CA GLN A 49 -11.90 -8.49 13.05
C GLN A 49 -11.33 -8.27 11.65
N LEU A 50 -10.17 -8.86 11.32
CA LEU A 50 -9.44 -8.62 10.07
C LEU A 50 -9.21 -9.86 9.19
N SER A 51 -9.38 -11.07 9.73
CA SER A 51 -9.16 -12.34 9.00
C SER A 51 -9.99 -12.45 7.71
N TRP A 52 -11.14 -11.78 7.65
CA TRP A 52 -11.99 -11.73 6.45
C TRP A 52 -11.24 -11.15 5.22
N ILE A 53 -10.23 -10.30 5.42
CA ILE A 53 -9.42 -9.74 4.32
C ILE A 53 -8.62 -10.85 3.62
N PHE A 54 -8.14 -11.82 4.40
CA PHE A 54 -7.31 -12.95 3.96
C PHE A 54 -8.12 -14.22 3.64
N ASN A 55 -9.45 -14.16 3.68
CA ASN A 55 -10.30 -15.33 3.47
C ASN A 55 -10.04 -15.98 2.10
N GLY A 56 -9.79 -17.29 2.08
CA GLY A 56 -9.47 -18.05 0.87
C GLY A 56 -8.01 -17.96 0.41
N MET A 57 -7.12 -17.46 1.26
CA MET A 57 -5.67 -17.37 1.01
C MET A 57 -4.90 -18.14 2.08
N ASP A 58 -3.73 -18.68 1.72
CA ASP A 58 -2.74 -19.09 2.71
C ASP A 58 -1.94 -17.85 3.16
N PRO A 59 -1.99 -17.44 4.44
CA PRO A 59 -1.29 -16.25 4.91
C PRO A 59 0.23 -16.42 5.00
N THR A 60 0.75 -17.64 4.82
CA THR A 60 2.20 -17.92 4.78
C THR A 60 2.79 -17.77 3.38
N GLU A 61 1.94 -17.78 2.34
CA GLU A 61 2.37 -17.59 0.96
C GLU A 61 2.57 -16.11 0.60
N PRO A 62 3.51 -15.78 -0.31
CA PRO A 62 3.69 -14.42 -0.77
C PRO A 62 2.46 -13.91 -1.55
N ILE A 63 2.00 -12.71 -1.21
CA ILE A 63 0.88 -12.07 -1.92
C ILE A 63 1.41 -11.41 -3.18
N GLY A 64 0.87 -11.81 -4.34
CA GLY A 64 1.22 -11.24 -5.63
C GLY A 64 2.65 -11.54 -6.06
N GLU A 65 3.09 -12.79 -5.91
CA GLU A 65 4.39 -13.26 -6.42
C GLU A 65 4.51 -13.10 -7.94
N ASN A 66 3.37 -13.23 -8.63
CA ASN A 66 3.30 -13.12 -10.07
C ASN A 66 2.29 -12.03 -10.52
N GLY A 67 2.52 -11.51 -11.72
CA GLY A 67 1.79 -10.40 -12.33
C GLY A 67 2.51 -9.94 -13.60
N PHE A 68 1.84 -9.13 -14.42
CA PHE A 68 2.44 -8.67 -15.69
C PHE A 68 3.66 -7.76 -15.51
N GLY A 69 3.87 -7.20 -14.31
CA GLY A 69 5.06 -6.46 -13.92
C GLY A 69 6.11 -7.27 -13.13
N GLY A 70 5.97 -8.59 -13.03
CA GLY A 70 6.73 -9.42 -12.09
C GLY A 70 5.89 -9.73 -10.86
N GLY A 71 6.08 -9.01 -9.76
CA GLY A 71 5.25 -9.08 -8.55
C GLY A 71 4.34 -7.85 -8.36
N ALA A 72 3.43 -7.93 -7.39
CA ALA A 72 2.37 -6.95 -7.15
C ALA A 72 2.85 -5.62 -6.53
N SER A 73 4.05 -5.55 -5.93
CA SER A 73 4.70 -4.31 -5.50
C SER A 73 5.68 -3.86 -6.56
N GLY A 74 5.51 -2.69 -7.20
CA GLY A 74 6.44 -2.20 -8.20
C GLY A 74 5.92 -1.01 -9.00
N ASP A 75 6.78 -0.51 -9.91
CA ASP A 75 6.62 0.78 -10.59
C ASP A 75 6.73 1.94 -9.58
N GLU A 76 5.62 2.50 -9.09
CA GLU A 76 5.62 3.42 -7.93
C GLU A 76 5.13 2.72 -6.66
N ILE A 77 5.80 2.99 -5.53
CA ILE A 77 5.51 2.33 -4.25
C ILE A 77 5.35 3.33 -3.09
N ASP A 78 4.35 3.03 -2.24
CA ASP A 78 3.96 3.84 -1.09
C ASP A 78 4.14 3.07 0.22
N ARG A 79 4.52 3.79 1.28
CA ARG A 79 4.72 3.22 2.61
C ARG A 79 3.85 3.90 3.67
N LEU A 80 3.63 3.20 4.77
CA LEU A 80 3.08 3.80 5.97
C LEU A 80 4.18 4.62 6.67
N ASP A 81 3.79 5.78 7.19
CA ASP A 81 4.68 6.69 7.91
C ASP A 81 3.88 7.56 8.87
N TYR A 82 4.03 7.31 10.17
CA TYR A 82 3.32 8.05 11.22
C TYR A 82 3.83 9.49 11.35
N ALA A 83 5.09 9.78 11.01
CA ALA A 83 5.60 11.14 11.02
C ALA A 83 4.99 11.99 9.90
N LEU A 84 4.50 11.34 8.82
CA LEU A 84 3.77 11.99 7.73
C LEU A 84 2.25 11.96 7.89
N GLY A 85 1.74 11.48 9.04
CA GLY A 85 0.31 11.58 9.37
C GLY A 85 -0.53 10.34 9.07
N THR A 86 0.09 9.17 8.94
CA THR A 86 -0.66 7.90 8.92
C THR A 86 -1.54 7.79 10.18
N PRO A 87 -2.85 7.46 10.08
CA PRO A 87 -3.72 7.31 11.25
C PRO A 87 -3.17 6.31 12.25
N SER A 88 -3.27 6.61 13.54
CA SER A 88 -2.71 5.77 14.61
C SER A 88 -3.38 4.40 14.75
N ASN A 89 -4.59 4.26 14.21
CA ASN A 89 -5.32 2.99 14.14
C ASN A 89 -5.07 2.23 12.83
N ALA A 90 -4.14 2.69 11.98
CA ALA A 90 -3.77 1.97 10.78
C ALA A 90 -3.01 0.69 11.09
N VAL A 91 -3.46 -0.39 10.45
CA VAL A 91 -2.91 -1.72 10.58
C VAL A 91 -2.08 -2.03 9.35
N LEU A 92 -0.82 -2.42 9.55
CA LEU A 92 0.04 -2.96 8.50
C LEU A 92 -0.30 -4.43 8.25
N LEU A 93 -1.03 -4.71 7.17
CA LEU A 93 -1.46 -6.06 6.81
C LEU A 93 -0.34 -6.87 6.15
N ALA A 94 0.45 -6.24 5.29
CA ALA A 94 1.56 -6.89 4.60
C ALA A 94 2.58 -5.85 4.11
N ARG A 95 3.81 -6.29 3.86
CA ARG A 95 4.90 -5.47 3.36
C ARG A 95 5.56 -6.12 2.16
N SER A 96 5.92 -5.35 1.15
CA SER A 96 6.66 -5.88 0.00
C SER A 96 7.97 -6.51 0.45
N GLN A 97 8.38 -7.59 -0.20
CA GLN A 97 9.73 -8.09 -0.09
C GLN A 97 10.73 -7.05 -0.65
N GLN A 98 12.00 -7.28 -0.36
CA GLN A 98 13.06 -6.35 -0.71
C GLN A 98 13.16 -6.14 -2.23
N HIS A 99 13.11 -4.87 -2.63
CA HIS A 99 13.35 -4.45 -4.01
C HIS A 99 14.85 -4.45 -4.32
N ASP A 100 15.19 -4.54 -5.61
CA ASP A 100 16.59 -4.40 -6.05
C ASP A 100 16.93 -2.92 -6.35
N ASP A 101 18.17 -2.67 -6.77
CA ASP A 101 18.69 -1.32 -7.01
C ASP A 101 18.13 -0.63 -8.25
N SER A 102 17.21 -1.26 -8.97
CA SER A 102 16.38 -0.55 -9.96
C SER A 102 15.30 0.32 -9.32
N PHE A 103 15.08 0.17 -7.99
CA PHE A 103 14.21 1.03 -7.19
C PHE A 103 15.03 2.00 -6.34
N GLY A 104 14.58 3.24 -6.26
CA GLY A 104 15.21 4.29 -5.47
C GLY A 104 14.19 5.19 -4.77
N LEU A 105 14.58 5.71 -3.61
CA LEU A 105 13.78 6.67 -2.87
C LEU A 105 13.50 7.93 -3.68
N PHE A 106 12.32 8.49 -3.47
CA PHE A 106 12.05 9.85 -3.89
C PHE A 106 12.90 10.85 -3.08
N ASN A 107 13.30 11.94 -3.74
CA ASN A 107 14.23 12.92 -3.19
C ASN A 107 13.73 13.54 -1.89
N GLU A 108 12.43 13.65 -1.72
CA GLU A 108 11.83 14.28 -0.55
C GLU A 108 12.04 13.44 0.73
N ASP A 109 12.29 12.14 0.62
CA ASP A 109 12.61 11.27 1.76
C ASP A 109 14.12 11.14 2.01
N SER A 110 14.95 11.85 1.25
CA SER A 110 16.41 11.80 1.37
C SER A 110 16.98 13.08 2.02
N MET A 111 17.96 12.91 2.92
CA MET A 111 18.74 14.01 3.50
C MET A 111 20.13 14.08 2.87
N PHE A 112 20.75 15.26 2.83
CA PHE A 112 22.13 15.40 2.35
C PHE A 112 23.14 14.94 3.43
N PRO A 113 24.15 14.13 3.10
CA PRO A 113 24.42 13.54 1.78
C PRO A 113 23.48 12.37 1.45
N MET A 114 23.11 12.23 0.18
CA MET A 114 22.22 11.16 -0.29
C MET A 114 22.99 9.82 -0.33
N VAL A 115 22.81 9.00 0.69
CA VAL A 115 23.42 7.67 0.82
C VAL A 115 22.35 6.66 1.27
N ASN A 116 22.51 5.39 0.92
CA ASN A 116 21.58 4.30 1.26
C ASN A 116 20.13 4.59 0.81
N THR A 117 19.97 4.91 -0.48
CA THR A 117 18.68 5.31 -1.07
C THR A 117 18.10 4.32 -2.08
N LEU A 118 18.70 3.13 -2.22
CA LEU A 118 18.31 2.12 -3.23
C LEU A 118 17.65 0.91 -2.57
N GLY A 119 16.88 0.14 -3.36
CA GLY A 119 16.12 -1.01 -2.86
C GLY A 119 16.95 -2.04 -2.08
N SER A 120 18.20 -2.29 -2.48
CA SER A 120 19.04 -3.28 -1.78
C SER A 120 19.54 -2.81 -0.41
N ASN A 121 19.51 -1.51 -0.11
CA ASN A 121 20.16 -0.93 1.06
C ASN A 121 19.30 0.06 1.86
N CYS A 122 18.05 0.26 1.47
CA CYS A 122 17.15 1.22 2.09
C CYS A 122 15.82 0.57 2.46
N ASP A 123 15.51 0.49 3.75
CA ASP A 123 14.26 -0.09 4.25
C ASP A 123 13.02 0.75 3.88
N MET A 124 13.19 2.02 3.53
CA MET A 124 12.14 2.91 3.09
C MET A 124 11.65 2.59 1.67
N VAL A 125 12.43 1.88 0.86
CA VAL A 125 12.06 1.46 -0.51
C VAL A 125 11.20 0.20 -0.43
N ARG A 126 9.90 0.38 -0.22
CA ARG A 126 8.93 -0.70 -0.03
C ARG A 126 7.49 -0.26 -0.30
N SER A 127 6.61 -1.23 -0.55
CA SER A 127 5.16 -1.03 -0.47
C SER A 127 4.63 -1.54 0.87
N ASP A 128 3.73 -0.80 1.49
CA ASP A 128 2.96 -1.24 2.65
C ASP A 128 1.47 -1.40 2.29
N LEU A 129 0.90 -2.57 2.59
CA LEU A 129 -0.54 -2.83 2.55
C LEU A 129 -1.16 -2.47 3.90
N VAL A 130 -2.08 -1.52 3.93
CA VAL A 130 -2.71 -1.05 5.17
C VAL A 130 -4.22 -1.10 5.15
N TYR A 131 -4.79 -1.20 6.35
CA TYR A 131 -6.21 -1.06 6.59
C TYR A 131 -6.49 -0.22 7.83
N TYR A 132 -7.52 0.62 7.80
CA TYR A 132 -8.01 1.31 8.99
C TYR A 132 -9.47 1.73 8.87
N ASP A 133 -10.19 1.75 9.99
CA ASP A 133 -11.54 2.31 10.08
C ASP A 133 -11.47 3.83 10.30
N THR A 134 -12.38 4.56 9.66
CA THR A 134 -12.50 6.02 9.80
C THR A 134 -13.54 6.37 10.88
N ALA A 135 -13.39 7.53 11.50
CA ALA A 135 -14.34 8.00 12.52
C ALA A 135 -15.79 8.18 11.99
N GLY A 136 -15.96 8.30 10.67
CA GLY A 136 -17.26 8.39 10.01
C GLY A 136 -17.95 7.04 9.77
N GLY A 137 -17.41 5.94 10.29
CA GLY A 137 -17.94 4.58 10.07
C GLY A 137 -17.58 3.99 8.71
N GLY A 138 -16.67 4.63 7.96
CA GLY A 138 -16.07 4.07 6.76
C GLY A 138 -14.79 3.31 7.07
N ALA A 139 -14.12 2.82 6.03
CA ALA A 139 -12.80 2.20 6.15
C ALA A 139 -11.96 2.51 4.91
N VAL A 140 -10.64 2.42 5.06
CA VAL A 140 -9.67 2.57 3.98
C VAL A 140 -8.82 1.32 3.92
N PHE A 141 -8.64 0.80 2.71
CA PHE A 141 -7.69 -0.25 2.38
C PHE A 141 -6.78 0.29 1.27
N ALA A 142 -5.46 0.24 1.48
CA ALA A 142 -4.49 0.77 0.53
C ALA A 142 -3.35 -0.23 0.32
N VAL A 143 -2.89 -0.35 -0.94
CA VAL A 143 -1.98 -1.41 -1.39
C VAL A 143 -0.56 -0.93 -1.64
N GLY A 144 -0.40 0.37 -1.89
CA GLY A 144 0.89 1.05 -2.00
C GLY A 144 1.74 0.62 -3.19
N SER A 145 1.12 0.24 -4.30
CA SER A 145 1.82 -0.16 -5.52
C SER A 145 0.96 0.06 -6.76
N ILE A 146 1.56 0.62 -7.81
CA ILE A 146 0.95 0.64 -9.14
C ILE A 146 0.79 -0.79 -9.67
N ASN A 147 1.78 -1.67 -9.51
CA ASN A 147 1.70 -3.04 -10.03
C ASN A 147 0.57 -3.90 -9.44
N TRP A 148 -0.10 -3.48 -8.36
CA TRP A 148 -1.21 -4.25 -7.77
C TRP A 148 -2.31 -4.55 -8.79
N TYR A 149 -2.72 -3.54 -9.58
CA TYR A 149 -3.78 -3.76 -10.57
C TYR A 149 -3.31 -4.66 -11.73
N CYS A 150 -2.02 -4.58 -12.10
CA CYS A 150 -1.40 -5.45 -13.10
C CYS A 150 -1.37 -6.91 -12.66
N SER A 151 -1.40 -7.19 -11.35
CA SER A 151 -1.44 -8.55 -10.81
C SER A 151 -2.85 -9.11 -10.70
N LEU A 152 -3.91 -8.30 -10.78
CA LEU A 152 -5.30 -8.78 -10.62
C LEU A 152 -5.67 -9.85 -11.65
N ALA A 153 -5.37 -9.61 -12.93
CA ALA A 153 -5.74 -10.49 -14.04
C ALA A 153 -4.71 -11.62 -14.29
N TRP A 154 -3.71 -11.76 -13.43
CA TRP A 154 -2.77 -12.88 -13.52
C TRP A 154 -3.50 -14.21 -13.29
N ASP A 155 -3.09 -15.27 -14.00
CA ASP A 155 -3.68 -16.61 -13.89
C ASP A 155 -5.22 -16.62 -13.98
N ASP A 156 -5.79 -15.88 -14.93
CA ASP A 156 -7.25 -15.76 -15.13
C ASP A 156 -8.00 -15.33 -13.84
N TYR A 157 -7.42 -14.38 -13.10
CA TYR A 157 -7.92 -13.88 -11.81
C TYR A 157 -7.91 -14.91 -10.67
N ASN A 158 -7.32 -16.09 -10.87
CA ASN A 158 -7.14 -17.10 -9.84
C ASN A 158 -5.85 -16.87 -9.04
N ASN A 159 -5.78 -15.75 -8.33
CA ASN A 159 -4.60 -15.39 -7.55
C ASN A 159 -4.99 -14.66 -6.25
N ASN A 160 -4.05 -14.60 -5.31
CA ASN A 160 -4.29 -14.03 -3.99
C ASN A 160 -4.50 -12.49 -3.99
N VAL A 161 -4.01 -11.77 -5.01
CA VAL A 161 -4.26 -10.33 -5.21
C VAL A 161 -5.73 -10.07 -5.59
N ALA A 162 -6.27 -10.86 -6.52
CA ALA A 162 -7.68 -10.82 -6.91
C ALA A 162 -8.60 -11.24 -5.75
N THR A 163 -8.25 -12.31 -5.03
CA THR A 163 -9.01 -12.78 -3.86
C THR A 163 -9.09 -11.71 -2.77
N MET A 164 -7.95 -11.16 -2.33
CA MET A 164 -7.89 -10.11 -1.30
C MET A 164 -8.69 -8.87 -1.72
N THR A 165 -8.49 -8.39 -2.95
CA THR A 165 -9.24 -7.24 -3.49
C THR A 165 -10.74 -7.51 -3.49
N GLY A 166 -11.15 -8.72 -3.90
CA GLY A 166 -12.55 -9.14 -3.87
C GLY A 166 -13.14 -9.18 -2.46
N ASN A 167 -12.38 -9.64 -1.46
CA ASN A 167 -12.82 -9.66 -0.06
C ASN A 167 -13.10 -8.24 0.43
N VAL A 168 -12.17 -7.31 0.22
CA VAL A 168 -12.31 -5.89 0.59
C VAL A 168 -13.52 -5.25 -0.07
N LEU A 169 -13.70 -5.43 -1.38
CA LEU A 169 -14.84 -4.86 -2.10
C LEU A 169 -16.18 -5.41 -1.59
N ARG A 170 -16.28 -6.72 -1.35
CA ARG A 170 -17.50 -7.35 -0.81
C ARG A 170 -17.84 -6.81 0.56
N GLU A 171 -16.86 -6.69 1.45
CA GLU A 171 -17.08 -6.17 2.80
C GLU A 171 -17.49 -4.69 2.79
N PHE A 172 -16.86 -3.86 1.96
CA PHE A 172 -17.21 -2.45 1.86
C PHE A 172 -18.63 -2.24 1.34
N VAL A 173 -19.05 -3.03 0.34
CA VAL A 173 -20.44 -3.02 -0.15
C VAL A 173 -21.42 -3.50 0.94
N ARG A 174 -21.05 -4.54 1.70
CA ARG A 174 -21.88 -5.05 2.81
C ARG A 174 -22.09 -4.01 3.90
N ARG A 175 -21.02 -3.33 4.34
CA ARG A 175 -21.08 -2.25 5.33
C ARG A 175 -21.90 -1.06 4.84
N GLY A 176 -21.70 -0.64 3.58
CA GLY A 176 -22.43 0.49 2.97
C GLY A 176 -23.94 0.28 2.84
N LYS A 177 -24.42 -0.97 2.81
CA LYS A 177 -25.86 -1.31 2.81
C LYS A 177 -26.51 -1.32 4.20
N GLY A 178 -25.81 -0.87 5.24
CA GLY A 178 -26.31 -0.87 6.62
C GLY A 178 -26.03 -2.16 7.40
N GLY A 179 -25.16 -3.04 6.89
CA GLY A 179 -24.70 -4.24 7.58
C GLY A 179 -23.51 -4.03 8.51
N GLY A 180 -23.06 -2.78 8.73
CA GLY A 180 -21.98 -2.49 9.68
C GLY A 180 -22.28 -3.07 11.06
N ILE A 181 -21.25 -3.64 11.69
CA ILE A 181 -21.29 -4.36 12.97
C ILE A 181 -22.17 -3.59 13.99
N GLN A 182 -23.21 -4.26 14.50
CA GLN A 182 -23.86 -3.91 15.76
C GLN A 182 -22.95 -4.31 16.93
#